data_AF-A0A3D5HE73-F1
#
_entry.id   AF-A0A3D5HE73-F1
#
_cell.length_a   1.000
_cell.length_b   1.000
_cell.length_c   1.000
_cell.angle_alpha   90.00
_cell.angle_beta   90.00
_cell.angle_gamma   90.00
#
_symmetry.space_group_name_H-M   'P 1'
#
loop_
_entity.id
_entity.type
_entity.pdbx_description
1 polymer ?
#
loop_
_entity_poly.entity_id
_entity_poly.type
_entity_poly.pdbx_seq_one_letter_code
_entity_poly.pdbx_strand_id
1 'polypeptide(L)' 'MTHDSRYHPEWETVSRYVRELFNYHCTRCDKDCRKTKNAQMVLQVHHIDENPANNALENLIPLCASCHLKIEGEARLHA' A
#
# COMPACT_ATOMS: atom_id res chain seq x y z
N MET A 1 12.58 3.10 -11.33
CA MET A 1 11.14 2.88 -11.16
C MET A 1 10.44 3.95 -11.98
N THR A 2 9.46 3.60 -12.79
CA THR A 2 8.76 4.54 -13.68
C THR A 2 7.88 5.45 -12.82
N HIS A 3 8.08 6.76 -12.92
CA HIS A 3 7.24 7.74 -12.26
C HIS A 3 5.84 7.69 -12.89
N ASP A 4 4.88 7.09 -12.19
CA ASP A 4 3.46 7.10 -12.58
C ASP A 4 2.89 8.47 -12.20
N SER A 5 2.53 9.27 -13.20
CA SER A 5 2.07 10.65 -13.04
C SER A 5 0.76 10.80 -12.25
N ARG A 6 0.08 9.70 -11.96
CA ARG A 6 -1.11 9.70 -11.08
C ARG A 6 -0.76 9.89 -9.61
N TYR A 7 0.45 9.52 -9.21
CA TYR A 7 0.91 9.62 -7.83
C TYR A 7 1.54 10.99 -7.56
N HIS A 8 1.34 11.49 -6.35
CA HIS A 8 2.06 12.67 -5.87
C HIS A 8 3.58 12.42 -5.90
N PRO A 9 4.45 13.42 -6.21
CA PRO A 9 5.90 13.24 -6.23
C PRO A 9 6.50 12.71 -4.93
N GLU A 10 5.84 12.93 -3.80
CA GLU A 10 6.28 12.45 -2.49
C GLU A 10 5.86 11.02 -2.16
N TRP A 11 5.20 10.31 -3.07
CA TRP A 11 4.65 8.97 -2.82
C TRP A 11 5.69 7.97 -2.32
N GLU A 12 6.93 8.04 -2.81
CA GLU A 12 8.00 7.17 -2.31
C GLU A 12 8.27 7.39 -0.82
N THR A 13 8.24 8.64 -0.36
CA THR A 13 8.42 9.03 1.04
C THR A 13 7.20 8.64 1.88
N VAL A 14 6.00 8.99 1.42
CA VAL A 14 4.73 8.71 2.13
C VAL A 14 4.54 7.20 2.30
N SER A 15 4.68 6.43 1.22
CA SER A 15 4.48 4.99 1.28
C SER A 15 5.52 4.29 2.17
N ARG A 16 6.76 4.78 2.22
CA ARG A 16 7.76 4.27 3.18
C ARG A 16 7.34 4.56 4.62
N TYR A 17 6.95 5.80 4.91
CA TYR A 17 6.51 6.22 6.23
C TYR A 17 5.33 5.38 6.75
N VAL A 18 4.32 5.12 5.90
CA VAL A 18 3.19 4.26 6.27
C VAL A 18 3.64 2.84 6.59
N ARG A 19 4.56 2.24 5.81
CA ARG A 19 5.07 0.89 6.13
C ARG A 19 5.79 0.87 7.48
N GLU A 20 6.56 1.90 7.81
CA GLU A 20 7.27 2.04 9.08
C GLU A 20 6.30 2.22 10.26
N LEU A 21 5.25 3.04 10.09
CA LEU A 21 4.22 3.28 11.10
C LEU A 21 3.53 1.97 11.53
N PHE A 22 3.32 1.05 10.59
CA PHE A 22 2.71 -0.26 10.85
C PHE A 22 3.75 -1.35 11.13
N ASN A 23 5.01 -0.98 11.42
CA ASN A 23 6.11 -1.91 11.69
C ASN A 23 6.26 -3.00 10.60
N TYR A 24 5.94 -2.65 9.35
CA TYR A 24 5.90 -3.56 8.20
C TYR A 24 4.97 -4.78 8.36
N HIS A 25 3.89 -4.67 9.14
CA HIS A 25 2.87 -5.71 9.25
C HIS A 25 1.70 -5.42 8.29
N CYS A 26 1.16 -6.48 7.68
CA CYS A 26 -0.06 -6.38 6.89
C CYS A 26 -1.24 -6.06 7.80
N THR A 27 -1.97 -4.98 7.54
CA THR A 27 -3.13 -4.58 8.36
C THR A 27 -4.29 -5.58 8.30
N ARG A 28 -4.43 -6.33 7.19
CA ARG A 28 -5.53 -7.30 6.99
C ARG A 28 -5.28 -8.67 7.60
N CYS A 29 -4.04 -9.15 7.62
CA CYS A 29 -3.72 -10.53 8.03
C CYS A 29 -2.57 -10.64 9.04
N ASP A 30 -2.08 -9.51 9.54
CA ASP A 30 -1.00 -9.41 10.53
C ASP A 30 0.35 -10.05 10.12
N LYS A 31 0.51 -10.37 8.83
CA LYS A 31 1.74 -10.95 8.31
C LYS A 31 2.90 -9.95 8.45
N ASP A 32 3.95 -10.36 9.17
CA ASP A 32 5.24 -9.67 9.21
C ASP A 32 5.93 -9.71 7.83
N CYS A 33 6.15 -8.52 7.26
CA CYS A 33 6.76 -8.34 5.94
C CYS A 33 8.17 -7.73 6.00
N ARG A 34 8.80 -7.64 7.19
CA ARG A 34 10.13 -7.01 7.40
C ARG A 34 11.27 -7.72 6.67
N LYS A 35 11.24 -9.05 6.60
CA LYS A 35 12.40 -9.89 6.21
C LYS A 35 12.54 -10.13 4.71
N THR A 36 12.36 -9.10 3.87
CA THR A 36 12.49 -9.29 2.42
C THR A 36 13.41 -8.24 1.82
N LYS A 37 14.30 -8.67 0.91
CA LYS A 37 15.18 -7.75 0.16
C LYS A 37 14.39 -6.69 -0.63
N ASN A 38 13.09 -6.92 -0.84
CA ASN A 38 12.17 -6.06 -1.58
C ASN A 38 10.89 -5.77 -0.77
N ALA A 39 11.01 -5.11 0.39
CA ALA A 39 9.87 -4.81 1.26
C ALA A 39 8.71 -4.10 0.54
N GLN A 40 8.98 -3.25 -0.46
CA GLN A 40 7.95 -2.57 -1.27
C GLN A 40 7.12 -3.51 -2.15
N MET A 41 7.71 -4.63 -2.60
CA MET A 41 6.99 -5.68 -3.36
C MET A 41 6.15 -6.57 -2.45
N VAL A 42 6.54 -6.67 -1.18
CA VAL A 42 5.95 -7.61 -0.22
C VAL A 42 4.85 -6.96 0.59
N LEU A 43 5.02 -5.67 0.93
CA LEU A 43 4.05 -4.83 1.62
C LEU A 43 3.79 -3.57 0.77
N GLN A 44 2.62 -3.54 0.15
CA GLN A 44 2.15 -2.45 -0.69
C GLN A 44 1.24 -1.54 0.15
N VAL A 45 1.22 -0.24 -0.15
CA VAL A 45 0.29 0.70 0.48
C VAL A 45 -0.84 0.93 -0.52
N HIS A 46 -2.05 0.62 -0.10
CA HIS A 46 -3.26 0.78 -0.89
C HIS A 46 -4.00 2.05 -0.46
N HIS A 47 -4.49 2.80 -1.44
CA HIS A 47 -5.38 3.94 -1.25
C HIS A 47 -6.82 3.43 -1.14
N ILE A 48 -7.46 3.61 0.01
CA ILE A 48 -8.81 3.07 0.30
C ILE A 48 -9.86 3.65 -0.64
N ASP A 49 -9.72 4.93 -1.02
CA ASP A 49 -10.59 5.63 -1.96
C ASP A 49 -10.21 5.44 -3.44
N GLU A 50 -9.23 4.59 -3.75
CA GLU A 50 -8.69 4.34 -5.09
C GLU A 50 -8.11 5.58 -5.79
N ASN A 51 -7.88 6.70 -5.07
CA ASN A 51 -7.32 7.93 -5.60
C ASN A 51 -5.82 8.06 -5.20
N PRO A 52 -4.87 7.83 -6.14
CA PRO A 52 -3.44 7.87 -5.85
C PRO A 52 -2.90 9.26 -5.44
N ALA A 53 -3.69 10.32 -5.63
CA ALA A 53 -3.36 11.66 -5.19
C ALA A 53 -3.75 11.93 -3.72
N ASN A 54 -4.63 11.12 -3.12
CA ASN A 54 -5.10 11.32 -1.75
C ASN A 54 -4.19 10.60 -0.72
N ASN A 55 -3.17 11.31 -0.25
CA ASN A 55 -2.19 10.78 0.71
C ASN A 55 -2.57 11.00 2.19
N ALA A 56 -3.85 11.26 2.50
CA ALA A 56 -4.31 11.32 3.89
C ALA A 56 -4.00 9.98 4.59
N LEU A 57 -3.40 10.00 5.79
CA LEU A 57 -2.93 8.78 6.44
C LEU A 57 -4.06 7.78 6.72
N GLU A 58 -5.25 8.30 7.04
CA GLU A 58 -6.48 7.53 7.21
C GLU A 58 -6.96 6.84 5.91
N ASN A 59 -6.50 7.30 4.75
CA ASN A 59 -6.80 6.74 3.44
C ASN A 59 -5.77 5.68 3.00
N LEU A 60 -4.71 5.45 3.77
CA LEU A 60 -3.61 4.58 3.39
C LEU A 60 -3.56 3.33 4.27
N ILE A 61 -3.61 2.17 3.64
CA ILE A 61 -3.54 0.87 4.34
C ILE A 61 -2.40 0.01 3.80
N PRO A 62 -1.42 -0.39 4.62
CA PRO A 62 -0.38 -1.32 4.20
C PRO A 62 -0.91 -2.76 4.19
N LEU A 63 -0.76 -3.43 3.06
CA LEU A 63 -1.25 -4.77 2.77
C LEU A 63 -0.16 -5.63 2.14
N CYS A 64 -0.09 -6.90 2.52
CA CYS A 64 0.78 -7.82 1.80
C CYS A 64 0.24 -8.05 0.38
N ALA A 65 1.10 -8.43 -0.57
CA ALA A 65 0.71 -8.61 -1.97
C ALA A 65 -0.56 -9.47 -2.16
N SER A 66 -0.72 -10.54 -1.38
CA SER A 66 -1.92 -11.39 -1.43
C SER A 66 -3.19 -10.69 -0.93
N CYS A 67 -3.09 -9.84 0.09
CA CYS A 67 -4.23 -9.06 0.59
C CYS A 67 -4.55 -7.88 -0.33
N HIS A 68 -3.52 -7.25 -0.89
CA HIS A 68 -3.67 -6.17 -1.86
C HIS A 68 -4.45 -6.66 -3.10
N LEU A 69 -4.04 -7.77 -3.70
CA LEU A 69 -4.74 -8.36 -4.85
C LEU A 69 -6.20 -8.73 -4.56
N LYS A 70 -6.52 -9.14 -3.32
CA LYS A 70 -7.90 -9.42 -2.93
C LYS A 70 -8.75 -8.16 -2.90
N ILE A 71 -8.24 -7.08 -2.30
CA ILE A 71 -8.98 -5.80 -2.22
C ILE A 71 -9.17 -5.21 -3.62
N GLU A 72 -8.13 -5.24 -4.46
CA GLU A 72 -8.22 -4.83 -5.87
C GLU A 72 -9.26 -5.65 -6.65
N GLY A 73 -9.36 -6.95 -6.37
CA GLY A 73 -10.36 -7.82 -6.98
C GLY A 73 -11.78 -7.55 -6.46
N GLU A 74 -11.92 -7.33 -5.15
CA GLU A 74 -13.18 -6.98 -4.48
C GLU A 74 -13.73 -5.65 -5.06
N ALA A 75 -12.88 -4.62 -5.19
CA ALA A 75 -13.27 -3.33 -5.76
C ALA A 75 -13.81 -3.46 -7.20
N ARG A 76 -13.15 -4.25 -8.05
CA ARG A 76 -13.58 -4.49 -9.44
C ARG A 76 -14.91 -5.23 -9.58
N LEU A 77 -15.29 -6.04 -8.58
CA LEU A 77 -16.58 -6.73 -8.59
C LEU A 77 -17.73 -5.81 -8.19
N HIS A 78 -17.42 -4.68 -7.57
CA HIS A 78 -18.40 -3.70 -7.06
C HIS A 78 -18.40 -2.38 -7.83
N ALA A 79 -17.61 -2.26 -8.91
CA ALA A 79 -17.56 -1.13 -9.83
C ALA A 79 -18.41 -1.40 -11.09
#